data_AF-K8GJS3-F1
#
_entry.id   AF-K8GJS3-F1
#
_cell.length_a   1.000
_cell.length_b   1.000
_cell.length_c   1.000
_cell.angle_alpha   90.00
_cell.angle_beta   90.00
_cell.angle_gamma   90.00
#
_symmetry.space_group_name_H-M   'P 1'
#
loop_
_entity.id
_entity.type
_entity.pdbx_description
1 polymer ?
#
loop_
_entity_poly.entity_id
_entity_poly.type
_entity_poly.pdbx_seq_one_letter_code
_entity_poly.pdbx_strand_id
1 'polypeptide(L)'
;MRNVAAIAAITTMVISISHIQLAHSQPANLTLSPQFSPNPLELRGKGGGSEAVSEIVRQATTPTGPCTGFASATPNHTVTLKAFFKGLSVEVESPQDTALAIRGPGGVWCNDDFQGKNPGVSGQWLAGKYEIWISTYAKNQIAPYVLRLSEQ
;
A
#
# COMPACT_ATOMS: atom_id res chain seq x y z
N MET A 1 56.84 27.51 -40.16
CA MET A 1 56.01 27.53 -38.94
C MET A 1 54.65 26.93 -39.26
N ARG A 2 54.07 26.19 -38.29
CA ARG A 2 52.72 25.58 -38.23
C ARG A 2 52.65 24.10 -38.61
N ASN A 3 52.90 23.25 -37.62
CA ASN A 3 52.39 21.87 -37.58
C ASN A 3 50.93 21.91 -37.13
N VAL A 4 50.05 21.24 -37.86
CA VAL A 4 48.64 21.05 -37.49
C VAL A 4 48.54 19.71 -36.77
N ALA A 5 48.19 19.73 -35.48
CA ALA A 5 47.84 18.53 -34.73
C ALA A 5 46.31 18.38 -34.72
N ALA A 6 45.82 17.25 -35.24
CA ALA A 6 44.41 16.88 -35.19
C ALA A 6 44.08 16.35 -33.79
N ILE A 7 43.12 16.97 -33.11
CA ILE A 7 42.60 16.51 -31.82
C ILE A 7 41.41 15.59 -32.12
N ALA A 8 41.57 14.30 -31.84
CA ALA A 8 40.48 13.33 -31.90
C ALA A 8 39.59 13.49 -30.65
N ALA A 9 38.32 13.82 -30.84
CA ALA A 9 37.32 13.87 -29.78
C ALA A 9 36.83 12.46 -29.45
N ILE A 10 37.12 11.98 -28.23
CA ILE A 10 36.61 10.71 -27.71
C ILE A 10 35.28 11.00 -27.02
N THR A 11 34.16 10.63 -27.64
CA THR A 11 32.84 10.66 -27.03
C THR A 11 32.67 9.45 -26.12
N THR A 12 32.72 9.65 -24.80
CA THR A 12 32.38 8.61 -23.83
C THR A 12 30.86 8.43 -23.78
N MET A 13 30.39 7.29 -24.27
CA MET A 13 29.00 6.87 -24.21
C MET A 13 28.67 6.50 -22.74
N VAL A 14 27.80 7.27 -22.09
CA VAL A 14 27.36 6.98 -20.73
C VAL A 14 26.34 5.84 -20.79
N ILE A 15 26.70 4.66 -20.29
CA ILE A 15 25.80 3.51 -20.22
C ILE A 15 24.93 3.68 -18.97
N SER A 16 23.67 4.05 -19.16
CA SER A 16 22.68 4.07 -18.08
C SER A 16 22.40 2.63 -17.63
N ILE A 17 22.80 2.29 -16.40
CA ILE A 17 22.48 0.99 -15.80
C ILE A 17 21.02 1.03 -15.37
N SER A 18 20.15 0.37 -16.11
CA SER A 18 18.77 0.10 -15.68
C SER A 18 18.80 -0.83 -14.48
N HIS A 19 18.43 -0.33 -13.29
CA HIS A 19 18.26 -1.17 -12.10
C HIS A 19 17.08 -2.13 -12.32
N ILE A 20 17.37 -3.41 -12.52
CA ILE A 20 16.35 -4.47 -12.54
C ILE A 20 15.82 -4.60 -11.11
N GLN A 21 14.63 -4.06 -10.85
CA GLN A 21 13.90 -4.33 -9.61
C GLN A 21 13.38 -5.77 -9.66
N LEU A 22 14.11 -6.69 -9.04
CA LEU A 22 13.63 -8.05 -8.81
C LEU A 22 12.32 -7.97 -8.01
N ALA A 23 11.25 -8.52 -8.58
CA ALA A 23 9.96 -8.66 -7.90
C ALA A 23 10.11 -9.63 -6.72
N HIS A 24 10.47 -9.11 -5.55
CA HIS A 24 10.46 -9.87 -4.32
C HIS A 24 9.00 -10.17 -3.95
N SER A 25 8.70 -11.45 -3.72
CA SER A 25 7.41 -11.87 -3.17
C SER A 25 7.24 -11.20 -1.80
N GLN A 26 6.36 -10.20 -1.73
CA GLN A 26 6.05 -9.47 -0.52
C GLN A 26 5.22 -10.37 0.41
N PRO A 27 5.51 -10.41 1.71
CA PRO A 27 4.82 -11.33 2.61
C PRO A 27 3.36 -10.90 2.79
N ALA A 28 2.43 -11.85 2.62
CA ALA A 28 1.01 -11.62 2.93
C ALA A 28 0.78 -11.41 4.43
N ASN A 29 1.69 -11.90 5.28
CA ASN A 29 1.67 -11.73 6.73
C ASN A 29 2.89 -10.94 7.19
N LEU A 30 2.66 -9.83 7.88
CA LEU A 30 3.69 -8.95 8.41
C LEU A 30 3.55 -8.86 9.94
N THR A 31 4.65 -8.69 10.65
CA THR A 31 4.63 -8.37 12.08
C THR A 31 5.43 -7.09 12.33
N LEU A 32 4.82 -6.12 13.02
CA LEU A 32 5.42 -4.81 13.30
C LEU A 32 5.53 -4.54 14.80
N SER A 33 6.68 -4.04 15.21
CA SER A 33 6.87 -3.37 16.50
C SER A 33 6.93 -1.87 16.29
N PRO A 34 6.63 -1.05 17.30
CA PRO A 34 6.97 0.37 17.29
C PRO A 34 8.45 0.60 16.93
N GLN A 35 8.74 1.75 16.32
CA GLN A 35 10.04 2.17 15.79
C GLN A 35 10.57 1.23 14.69
N PHE A 36 9.67 0.65 13.88
CA PHE A 36 10.07 -0.20 12.77
C PHE A 36 10.86 0.60 11.71
N SER A 37 11.73 -0.11 10.98
CA SER A 37 12.50 0.45 9.87
C SER A 37 12.49 -0.55 8.70
N PRO A 38 12.35 -0.09 7.45
CA PRO A 38 12.16 1.31 7.04
C PRO A 38 10.79 1.89 7.44
N ASN A 39 10.72 3.21 7.59
CA ASN A 39 9.48 3.98 7.81
C ASN A 39 9.44 5.15 6.79
N PRO A 40 8.49 5.20 5.83
CA PRO A 40 7.39 4.25 5.65
C PRO A 40 7.86 2.86 5.23
N LEU A 41 7.14 1.84 5.68
CA LEU A 41 7.24 0.49 5.12
C LEU A 41 6.25 0.39 3.96
N GLU A 42 6.76 0.02 2.78
CA GLU A 42 5.94 -0.14 1.58
C GLU A 42 5.73 -1.63 1.25
N LEU A 43 4.47 -2.03 1.10
CA LEU A 43 4.07 -3.32 0.55
C LEU A 43 3.40 -3.13 -0.80
N ARG A 44 3.56 -4.09 -1.72
CA ARG A 44 2.97 -4.02 -3.07
C ARG A 44 2.01 -5.18 -3.28
N GLY A 45 0.92 -4.92 -3.99
CA GLY A 45 -0.08 -5.94 -4.25
C GLY A 45 -1.06 -5.59 -5.36
N LYS A 46 -2.12 -6.38 -5.45
CA LYS A 46 -3.23 -6.19 -6.36
C LYS A 46 -4.54 -6.29 -5.57
N GLY A 47 -5.33 -5.23 -5.60
CA GLY A 47 -6.62 -5.11 -4.92
C GLY A 47 -7.77 -5.40 -5.87
N GLY A 48 -8.98 -5.55 -5.32
CA GLY A 48 -10.17 -5.90 -6.07
C GLY A 48 -10.62 -7.34 -5.88
N GLY A 49 -11.77 -7.68 -6.48
CA GLY A 49 -12.34 -9.03 -6.43
C GLY A 49 -13.84 -9.03 -6.70
N SER A 50 -14.55 -10.05 -6.27
CA SER A 50 -15.94 -10.30 -6.66
C SER A 50 -16.98 -10.07 -5.55
N GLU A 51 -16.51 -9.93 -4.31
CA GLU A 51 -17.35 -9.84 -3.12
C GLU A 51 -17.41 -8.40 -2.62
N ALA A 52 -18.61 -7.93 -2.28
CA ALA A 52 -18.78 -6.58 -1.74
C ALA A 52 -18.08 -6.47 -0.39
N VAL A 53 -17.25 -5.44 -0.23
CA VAL A 53 -16.47 -5.22 1.01
C VAL A 53 -17.38 -5.10 2.22
N SER A 54 -18.53 -4.43 2.08
CA SER A 54 -19.52 -4.27 3.14
C SER A 54 -20.00 -5.61 3.71
N GLU A 55 -20.07 -6.65 2.87
CA GLU A 55 -20.45 -8.00 3.29
C GLU A 55 -19.27 -8.73 3.96
N ILE A 56 -18.06 -8.57 3.43
CA ILE A 56 -16.83 -9.16 4.01
C ILE A 56 -16.60 -8.67 5.43
N VAL A 57 -16.70 -7.35 5.66
CA VAL A 57 -16.48 -6.73 6.97
C VAL A 57 -17.76 -6.58 7.80
N ARG A 58 -18.91 -6.96 7.24
CA ARG A 58 -20.25 -6.91 7.86
C ARG A 58 -20.63 -5.51 8.36
N GLN A 59 -20.23 -4.50 7.61
CA GLN A 59 -20.46 -3.10 7.94
C GLN A 59 -20.51 -2.27 6.66
N ALA A 60 -21.55 -1.46 6.48
CA ALA A 60 -21.66 -0.57 5.32
C ALA A 60 -20.86 0.73 5.49
N THR A 61 -20.78 1.23 6.73
CA THR A 61 -20.11 2.50 7.06
C THR A 61 -19.46 2.42 8.44
N THR A 62 -18.29 3.04 8.58
CA THR A 62 -17.57 3.24 9.84
C THR A 62 -17.42 4.74 10.09
N PRO A 63 -16.97 5.16 11.30
CA PRO A 63 -16.65 6.57 11.54
C PRO A 63 -15.57 7.16 10.62
N THR A 64 -14.75 6.31 9.98
CA THR A 64 -13.68 6.73 9.05
C THR A 64 -14.11 6.79 7.59
N GLY A 65 -15.32 6.31 7.26
CA GLY A 65 -15.83 6.30 5.88
C GLY A 65 -16.69 5.09 5.52
N PRO A 66 -17.19 5.06 4.27
CA PRO A 66 -17.96 3.94 3.76
C PRO A 66 -17.08 2.72 3.45
N CYS A 67 -17.61 1.52 3.66
CA CYS A 67 -17.00 0.26 3.24
C CYS A 67 -17.49 -0.09 1.84
N THR A 68 -16.86 0.51 0.83
CA THR A 68 -17.28 0.44 -0.57
C THR A 68 -16.41 -0.51 -1.38
N GLY A 69 -16.85 -0.81 -2.61
CA GLY A 69 -16.11 -1.59 -3.58
C GLY A 69 -16.21 -3.12 -3.40
N PHE A 70 -15.43 -3.80 -4.22
CA PHE A 70 -15.34 -5.25 -4.30
C PHE A 70 -13.91 -5.73 -4.02
N ALA A 71 -13.79 -6.80 -3.25
CA ALA A 71 -12.52 -7.42 -2.91
C ALA A 71 -12.61 -8.96 -3.01
N SER A 72 -11.49 -9.65 -2.88
CA SER A 72 -11.48 -11.08 -2.59
C SER A 72 -11.96 -11.35 -1.17
N ALA A 73 -12.53 -12.54 -0.94
CA ALA A 73 -12.92 -13.00 0.40
C ALA A 73 -11.74 -12.94 1.39
N THR A 74 -10.54 -13.30 0.92
CA THR A 74 -9.31 -13.28 1.71
C THR A 74 -8.70 -11.88 1.74
N PRO A 75 -8.19 -11.40 2.88
CA PRO A 75 -7.51 -10.10 2.95
C PRO A 75 -6.25 -10.08 2.09
N ASN A 76 -5.93 -8.89 1.57
CA ASN A 76 -4.70 -8.66 0.80
C ASN A 76 -3.46 -8.72 1.70
N HIS A 77 -3.57 -8.20 2.92
CA HIS A 77 -2.51 -8.23 3.91
C HIS A 77 -3.07 -8.58 5.30
N THR A 78 -2.27 -9.28 6.07
CA THR A 78 -2.45 -9.47 7.51
C THR A 78 -1.25 -8.84 8.23
N VAL A 79 -1.50 -7.90 9.13
CA VAL A 79 -0.47 -7.22 9.91
C VAL A 79 -0.68 -7.51 11.39
N THR A 80 0.32 -8.06 12.06
CA THR A 80 0.32 -8.25 13.51
C THR A 80 1.12 -7.13 14.18
N LEU A 81 0.45 -6.26 14.93
CA LEU A 81 1.09 -5.24 15.74
C LEU A 81 1.48 -5.85 17.10
N LYS A 82 2.78 -5.87 17.43
CA LYS A 82 3.29 -6.48 18.67
C LYS A 82 2.99 -5.66 19.93
N ALA A 83 2.73 -4.37 19.77
CA ALA A 83 2.44 -3.44 20.85
C ALA A 83 1.50 -2.34 20.36
N PHE A 84 1.05 -1.50 21.29
CA PHE A 84 0.28 -0.30 20.96
C PHE A 84 1.11 0.68 20.12
N PHE A 85 0.50 1.23 19.07
CA PHE A 85 1.05 2.33 18.29
C PHE A 85 0.30 3.62 18.63
N LYS A 86 1.03 4.65 19.07
CA LYS A 86 0.46 5.98 19.36
C LYS A 86 0.03 6.71 18.09
N GLY A 87 0.68 6.42 16.97
CA GLY A 87 0.36 6.96 15.66
C GLY A 87 0.88 6.03 14.57
N LEU A 88 -0.03 5.48 13.78
CA LEU A 88 0.28 4.72 12.58
C LEU A 88 -0.73 5.10 11.49
N SER A 89 -0.22 5.46 10.32
CA SER A 89 -0.98 5.61 9.09
C SER A 89 -0.94 4.31 8.29
N VAL A 90 -2.09 3.91 7.76
CA VAL A 90 -2.26 2.85 6.77
C VAL A 90 -2.86 3.49 5.53
N GLU A 91 -2.05 3.68 4.48
CA GLU A 91 -2.42 4.44 3.28
C GLU A 91 -2.19 3.61 2.03
N VAL A 92 -3.05 3.75 1.01
CA VAL A 92 -2.92 3.04 -0.25
C VAL A 92 -2.67 4.04 -1.37
N GLU A 93 -1.67 3.80 -2.20
CA GLU A 93 -1.48 4.51 -3.46
C GLU A 93 -1.77 3.57 -4.63
N SER A 94 -2.66 3.97 -5.53
CA SER A 94 -2.95 3.23 -6.75
C SER A 94 -3.12 4.18 -7.95
N PRO A 95 -2.76 3.75 -9.18
CA PRO A 95 -3.12 4.46 -10.40
C PRO A 95 -4.63 4.39 -10.73
N GLN A 96 -5.40 3.57 -10.00
CA GLN A 96 -6.85 3.44 -10.15
C GLN A 96 -7.53 3.83 -8.84
N ASP A 97 -8.81 4.20 -8.91
CA ASP A 97 -9.63 4.49 -7.73
C ASP A 97 -9.81 3.21 -6.90
N THR A 98 -9.44 3.26 -5.62
CA THR A 98 -9.45 2.12 -4.70
C THR A 98 -10.01 2.54 -3.36
N ALA A 99 -10.63 1.60 -2.63
CA ALA A 99 -11.05 1.83 -1.26
C ALA A 99 -10.40 0.82 -0.29
N LEU A 100 -10.29 1.21 0.97
CA LEU A 100 -9.61 0.49 2.05
C LEU A 100 -10.63 0.01 3.09
N ALA A 101 -10.49 -1.24 3.52
CA ALA A 101 -11.12 -1.74 4.73
C ALA A 101 -10.11 -2.47 5.61
N ILE A 102 -10.15 -2.21 6.91
CA ILE A 102 -9.29 -2.81 7.92
C ILE A 102 -10.17 -3.39 9.03
N ARG A 103 -9.92 -4.63 9.43
CA ARG A 103 -10.59 -5.29 10.57
C ARG A 103 -9.56 -5.79 11.56
N GLY A 104 -9.76 -5.49 12.85
CA GLY A 104 -8.87 -5.98 13.90
C GLY A 104 -9.32 -5.56 15.31
N PRO A 105 -8.42 -5.64 16.31
CA PRO A 105 -8.70 -5.18 17.66
C PRO A 105 -9.19 -3.73 17.66
N GLY A 106 -10.38 -3.51 18.23
CA GLY A 106 -11.03 -2.20 18.32
C GLY A 106 -12.14 -1.96 17.29
N GLY A 107 -12.22 -2.74 16.20
CA GLY A 107 -13.33 -2.67 15.26
C GLY A 107 -12.95 -2.80 13.79
N VAL A 108 -13.69 -2.07 12.96
CA VAL A 108 -13.53 -1.98 11.51
C VAL A 108 -13.36 -0.52 11.13
N TRP A 109 -12.46 -0.26 10.19
CA TRP A 109 -12.22 1.05 9.61
C TRP A 109 -12.30 0.93 8.10
N CYS A 110 -13.10 1.77 7.47
CA CYS A 110 -13.18 1.88 6.03
C CYS A 110 -12.88 3.31 5.61
N ASN A 111 -12.27 3.49 4.45
CA ASN A 111 -12.02 4.80 3.87
C ASN A 111 -11.83 4.67 2.35
N ASP A 112 -12.12 5.74 1.62
CA ASP A 112 -12.07 5.80 0.16
C ASP A 112 -11.18 6.98 -0.30
N ASP A 113 -11.51 8.19 0.15
CA ASP A 113 -10.79 9.41 -0.23
C ASP A 113 -10.07 9.99 1.01
N PHE A 114 -8.82 9.58 1.27
CA PHE A 114 -7.95 10.17 2.30
C PHE A 114 -7.04 11.24 1.71
N GLN A 115 -6.35 10.93 0.61
CA GLN A 115 -5.53 11.86 -0.17
C GLN A 115 -5.95 11.81 -1.64
N GLY A 116 -6.80 12.75 -2.06
CA GLY A 116 -7.41 12.67 -3.39
C GLY A 116 -8.27 11.41 -3.51
N LYS A 117 -7.94 10.53 -4.45
CA LYS A 117 -8.61 9.23 -4.71
C LYS A 117 -7.95 8.01 -4.05
N ASN A 118 -7.01 8.28 -3.16
CA ASN A 118 -6.26 7.24 -2.47
C ASN A 118 -6.78 7.12 -1.03
N PRO A 119 -7.15 5.90 -0.59
CA PRO A 119 -7.74 5.69 0.72
C PRO A 119 -6.68 5.57 1.80
N GLY A 120 -7.07 5.88 3.04
CA GLY A 120 -6.17 5.80 4.18
C GLY A 120 -6.87 5.93 5.52
N VAL A 121 -6.25 5.36 6.56
CA VAL A 121 -6.68 5.47 7.95
C VAL A 121 -5.45 5.73 8.81
N SER A 122 -5.52 6.79 9.62
CA SER A 122 -4.46 7.17 10.56
C SER A 122 -5.00 7.27 11.97
N GLY A 123 -4.21 6.87 12.95
CA GLY A 123 -4.59 7.01 14.35
C GLY A 123 -3.78 6.10 15.28
N GLN A 124 -4.38 5.85 16.44
CA GLN A 124 -3.86 4.92 17.43
C GLN A 124 -4.30 3.50 17.12
N TRP A 125 -3.43 2.52 17.36
CA TRP A 125 -3.71 1.12 17.08
C TRP A 125 -3.32 0.24 18.27
N LEU A 126 -4.22 -0.68 18.63
CA LEU A 126 -3.96 -1.66 19.69
C LEU A 126 -3.01 -2.76 19.18
N ALA A 127 -2.38 -3.48 20.11
CA ALA A 127 -1.66 -4.69 19.75
C ALA A 127 -2.65 -5.76 19.23
N GLY A 128 -2.23 -6.53 18.23
CA GLY A 128 -2.98 -7.67 17.70
C GLY A 128 -2.97 -7.77 16.18
N LYS A 129 -3.80 -8.67 15.66
CA LYS A 129 -3.87 -9.00 14.23
C LYS A 129 -4.90 -8.11 13.52
N TYR A 130 -4.46 -7.47 12.44
CA TYR A 130 -5.28 -6.67 11.54
C TYR A 130 -5.31 -7.30 10.16
N GLU A 131 -6.49 -7.40 9.57
CA GLU A 131 -6.74 -7.87 8.21
C GLU A 131 -7.08 -6.65 7.35
N ILE A 132 -6.47 -6.55 6.17
CA ILE A 132 -6.55 -5.38 5.31
C ILE A 132 -7.02 -5.81 3.93
N TRP A 133 -8.11 -5.21 3.45
CA TRP A 133 -8.63 -5.34 2.09
C TRP A 133 -8.45 -4.04 1.33
N ILE A 134 -7.95 -4.16 0.10
CA ILE A 134 -7.90 -3.09 -0.89
C ILE A 134 -8.87 -3.50 -1.99
N SER A 135 -9.86 -2.65 -2.22
CA SER A 135 -10.99 -2.92 -3.09
C SER A 135 -11.03 -2.00 -4.30
N THR A 136 -11.79 -2.41 -5.31
CA THR A 136 -12.03 -1.65 -6.54
C THR A 136 -13.53 -1.44 -6.72
N TYR A 137 -13.91 -0.40 -7.48
CA TYR A 137 -15.32 -0.05 -7.65
C TYR A 137 -16.12 -0.96 -8.59
N ALA A 138 -15.46 -1.72 -9.47
CA ALA A 138 -16.12 -2.68 -10.33
C ALA A 138 -15.81 -4.12 -9.90
N LYS A 139 -16.86 -4.94 -9.88
CA LYS A 139 -16.75 -6.37 -9.62
C LYS A 139 -15.79 -7.04 -10.60
N ASN A 140 -14.89 -7.87 -10.08
CA ASN A 140 -13.80 -8.55 -10.81
C ASN A 140 -12.74 -7.64 -11.42
N GLN A 141 -12.78 -6.32 -11.19
CA GLN A 141 -11.68 -5.43 -11.57
C GLN A 141 -10.53 -5.60 -10.58
N ILE A 142 -9.31 -5.66 -11.10
CA ILE A 142 -8.09 -5.76 -10.30
C ILE A 142 -7.20 -4.54 -10.56
N ALA A 143 -6.72 -3.91 -9.49
CA ALA A 143 -5.86 -2.73 -9.54
C ALA A 143 -4.52 -3.00 -8.81
N PRO A 144 -3.35 -2.66 -9.39
CA PRO A 144 -2.10 -2.67 -8.63
C PRO A 144 -2.10 -1.54 -7.58
N TYR A 145 -1.45 -1.76 -6.44
CA TYR A 145 -1.32 -0.73 -5.41
C TYR A 145 0.02 -0.83 -4.65
N VAL A 146 0.35 0.26 -3.93
CA VAL A 146 1.34 0.32 -2.86
C VAL A 146 0.62 0.61 -1.54
N LEU A 147 0.74 -0.27 -0.56
CA LEU A 147 0.30 -0.06 0.81
C LEU A 147 1.47 0.54 1.61
N ARG A 148 1.28 1.73 2.16
CA ARG A 148 2.24 2.41 3.03
C ARG A 148 1.81 2.32 4.48
N LEU A 149 2.74 1.85 5.32
CA LEU A 149 2.60 1.83 6.77
C LEU A 149 3.61 2.82 7.35
N SER A 150 3.12 3.89 7.95
CA SER A 150 3.95 5.01 8.44
C SER A 150 3.71 5.27 9.92
N GLU A 151 4.72 5.05 10.76
CA GLU A 151 4.65 5.43 12.19
C GLU A 151 4.91 6.94 12.35
N GLN A 152 4.15 7.59 13.24
CA GLN A 152 4.17 9.03 13.51
C GLN A 152 4.82 9.36 14.86
#